data_AF-A0A9E0L8R4-F1
#
_entry.id   AF-A0A9E0L8R4-F1
#
_cell.length_a   1.000
_cell.length_b   1.000
_cell.length_c   1.000
_cell.angle_alpha   90.00
_cell.angle_beta   90.00
_cell.angle_gamma   90.00
#
_symmetry.space_group_name_H-M   'P 1'
#
loop_
_entity.id
_entity.type
_entity.pdbx_description
1 polymer ?
#
loop_
_entity_poly.entity_id
_entity_poly.type
_entity_poly.pdbx_seq_one_letter_code
_entity_poly.pdbx_strand_id
1 'polypeptide(L)'
;MAGSGVCVLTDRGTWRNFKNRADLGVLVAGDQRLFNQYGVMALNPAKYPQVKAKDAQKFVDWVTSTARQRTLADDTINGQQRFFPNADSQPTDASAQKFSIFGR
;
A
#
# COMPACT_ATOMS: atom_id res chain seq x y z
N MET A 1 12.40 -18.96 -15.58
CA MET A 1 12.80 -20.38 -15.50
C MET A 1 12.74 -20.79 -14.04
N ALA A 2 11.80 -21.64 -13.65
CA ALA A 2 11.78 -22.23 -12.30
C ALA A 2 12.41 -23.62 -12.41
N GLY A 3 13.62 -23.78 -11.86
CA GLY A 3 14.25 -25.08 -11.65
C GLY A 3 14.09 -25.51 -10.19
N SER A 4 14.21 -26.80 -9.92
CA SER A 4 14.18 -27.38 -8.58
C SER A 4 15.13 -26.61 -7.65
N GLY A 5 14.58 -25.97 -6.61
CA GLY A 5 15.34 -25.18 -5.63
C GLY A 5 15.33 -23.65 -5.81
N VAL A 6 14.54 -23.10 -6.74
CA VAL A 6 14.45 -21.63 -6.92
C VAL A 6 13.36 -21.02 -6.03
N CYS A 7 13.73 -20.04 -5.22
CA CYS A 7 12.81 -19.18 -4.47
C CYS A 7 12.75 -17.79 -5.13
N VAL A 8 11.57 -17.17 -5.14
CA VAL A 8 11.37 -15.81 -5.63
C VAL A 8 10.65 -14.97 -4.57
N LEU A 9 11.06 -13.71 -4.42
CA LEU A 9 10.33 -12.71 -3.64
C LEU A 9 9.47 -11.90 -4.62
N THR A 10 8.17 -11.82 -4.38
CA THR A 10 7.23 -11.10 -5.23
C THR A 10 6.11 -10.48 -4.38
N ASP A 11 5.57 -9.36 -4.82
CA ASP A 11 4.38 -8.80 -4.21
C ASP A 11 3.13 -9.66 -4.54
N ARG A 12 2.13 -9.60 -3.66
CA ARG A 12 0.93 -10.45 -3.78
C ARG A 12 0.07 -10.11 -4.99
N GLY A 13 0.11 -8.88 -5.51
CA GLY A 13 -0.59 -8.49 -6.72
C GLY A 13 0.00 -9.16 -7.95
N THR A 14 1.32 -9.09 -8.09
CA THR A 14 2.07 -9.77 -9.15
C THR A 14 1.87 -11.29 -9.09
N TRP A 15 1.99 -11.90 -7.91
CA TRP A 15 1.75 -13.34 -7.72
C TRP A 15 0.37 -13.78 -8.25
N ARG A 16 -0.69 -13.04 -7.91
CA ARG A 16 -2.06 -13.34 -8.35
C ARG A 16 -2.24 -13.15 -9.86
N ASN A 17 -1.70 -12.08 -10.42
CA ASN A 17 -1.79 -11.82 -11.87
C ASN A 17 -1.03 -12.88 -12.68
N PHE A 18 0.07 -13.40 -12.14
CA PHE A 18 0.88 -14.40 -12.81
C PHE A 18 0.29 -15.82 -12.76
N LYS A 19 -0.80 -16.04 -11.99
CA LYS A 19 -1.54 -17.31 -11.87
C LYS A 19 -0.66 -18.55 -11.65
N ASN A 20 0.50 -18.36 -11.02
CA ASN A 20 1.44 -19.44 -10.70
C ASN A 20 1.78 -20.39 -11.88
N ARG A 21 2.20 -19.85 -13.03
CA ARG A 21 2.52 -20.63 -14.25
C ARG A 21 3.59 -21.72 -14.09
N ALA A 22 4.33 -21.73 -12.97
CA ALA A 22 5.41 -22.67 -12.69
C ALA A 22 5.14 -23.57 -11.47
N ASP A 23 3.87 -23.63 -11.00
CA ASP A 23 3.44 -24.44 -9.86
C ASP A 23 4.29 -24.24 -8.58
N LEU A 24 4.66 -22.98 -8.31
CA LEU A 24 5.39 -22.57 -7.13
C LEU A 24 4.45 -22.47 -5.92
N GLY A 25 4.91 -22.93 -4.75
CA GLY A 25 4.20 -22.76 -3.48
C GLY A 25 4.55 -21.43 -2.79
N VAL A 26 3.63 -20.88 -2.00
CA VAL A 26 3.96 -19.80 -1.07
C VAL A 26 4.68 -20.41 0.14
N LEU A 27 5.95 -20.06 0.33
CA LEU A 27 6.76 -20.54 1.44
C LEU A 27 6.67 -19.64 2.68
N VAL A 28 6.58 -18.32 2.49
CA VAL A 28 6.52 -17.31 3.56
C VAL A 28 5.54 -16.21 3.15
N ALA A 29 4.63 -15.84 4.06
CA ALA A 29 3.70 -14.71 3.91
C ALA A 29 3.26 -14.18 5.28
N GLY A 30 2.79 -12.93 5.35
CA GLY A 30 2.23 -12.34 6.57
C GLY A 30 3.23 -11.77 7.59
N ASP A 31 4.54 -11.91 7.35
CA ASP A 31 5.57 -11.27 8.17
C ASP A 31 5.49 -9.74 8.03
N GLN A 32 5.53 -9.01 9.16
CA GLN A 32 5.44 -7.55 9.18
C GLN A 32 6.53 -6.87 8.35
N ARG A 33 7.71 -7.50 8.21
CA ARG A 33 8.82 -6.99 7.39
C ARG A 33 8.51 -7.02 5.90
N LEU A 34 7.53 -7.82 5.48
CA LEU A 34 7.08 -7.91 4.09
C LEU A 34 5.90 -6.96 3.81
N PHE A 35 5.52 -6.10 4.77
CA PHE A 35 4.47 -5.13 4.56
C PHE A 35 4.94 -4.02 3.63
N ASN A 36 4.25 -3.90 2.52
CA ASN A 36 4.49 -2.86 1.54
C ASN A 36 3.72 -1.60 1.95
N GLN A 37 4.33 -0.77 2.79
CA GLN A 37 3.75 0.49 3.26
C GLN A 37 3.84 1.57 2.18
N TYR A 38 2.74 2.31 2.01
CA TYR A 38 2.69 3.46 1.12
C TYR A 38 2.49 4.74 1.93
N GLY A 39 2.67 5.89 1.30
CA GLY A 39 2.43 7.17 1.93
C GLY A 39 2.26 8.27 0.92
N VAL A 40 1.59 9.33 1.34
CA VAL A 40 1.42 10.56 0.56
C VAL A 40 2.10 11.71 1.27
N MET A 41 2.73 12.57 0.49
CA MET A 41 3.48 13.71 1.00
C MET A 41 3.15 14.94 0.16
N ALA A 42 2.67 16.00 0.83
CA ALA A 42 2.47 17.29 0.20
C ALA A 42 3.82 18.03 0.12
N LEU A 43 4.13 18.60 -1.04
CA LEU A 43 5.36 19.36 -1.23
C LEU A 43 5.27 20.74 -0.56
N ASN A 44 6.38 21.19 0.04
CA ASN A 44 6.45 22.48 0.71
C ASN A 44 6.33 23.65 -0.29
N PRO A 45 5.26 24.47 -0.23
CA PRO A 45 5.06 25.58 -1.15
C PRO A 45 6.07 26.72 -0.96
N ALA A 46 6.67 26.88 0.21
CA ALA A 46 7.75 27.87 0.42
C ALA A 46 9.00 27.52 -0.39
N LYS A 47 9.23 26.22 -0.64
CA LYS A 47 10.32 25.73 -1.49
C LYS A 47 9.91 25.63 -2.97
N TYR A 48 8.63 25.36 -3.24
CA TYR A 48 8.09 25.19 -4.58
C TYR A 48 6.80 26.01 -4.77
N PRO A 49 6.87 27.32 -5.05
CA PRO A 49 5.70 28.21 -5.06
C PRO A 49 4.63 27.84 -6.10
N GLN A 50 4.99 27.12 -7.16
CA GLN A 50 4.11 26.70 -8.23
C GLN A 50 3.27 25.46 -7.90
N VAL A 51 3.52 24.80 -6.76
CA VAL A 51 2.76 23.59 -6.41
C VAL A 51 1.32 23.95 -6.02
N LYS A 52 0.39 23.08 -6.38
CA LYS A 52 -1.02 23.20 -6.01
C LYS A 52 -1.23 22.75 -4.56
N ALA A 53 -0.65 23.46 -3.60
CA ALA A 53 -0.62 23.06 -2.19
C ALA A 53 -2.02 22.77 -1.61
N LYS A 54 -3.02 23.60 -1.95
CA LYS A 54 -4.41 23.40 -1.53
C LYS A 54 -5.00 22.09 -2.07
N ASP A 55 -4.72 21.74 -3.31
CA ASP A 55 -5.25 20.51 -3.92
C ASP A 55 -4.49 19.27 -3.40
N ALA A 56 -3.19 19.40 -3.17
CA ALA A 56 -2.40 18.36 -2.51
C ALA A 56 -2.94 18.05 -1.11
N GLN A 57 -3.26 19.08 -0.32
CA GLN A 57 -3.85 18.87 1.01
C GLN A 57 -5.23 18.21 0.93
N LYS A 58 -6.11 18.64 0.02
CA LYS A 58 -7.41 17.98 -0.19
C LYS A 58 -7.26 16.49 -0.51
N PHE A 59 -6.26 16.13 -1.32
CA PHE A 59 -5.99 14.72 -1.63
C PHE A 59 -5.50 13.94 -0.41
N VAL A 60 -4.60 14.54 0.38
CA VAL A 60 -4.11 13.97 1.65
C VAL A 60 -5.28 13.73 2.60
N ASP A 61 -6.10 14.75 2.85
CA ASP A 61 -7.28 14.67 3.73
C ASP A 61 -8.29 13.62 3.24
N TRP A 62 -8.53 13.56 1.93
CA TRP A 62 -9.43 12.57 1.34
C TRP A 62 -8.89 11.15 1.51
N VAL A 63 -7.61 10.92 1.23
CA VAL A 63 -7.04 9.56 1.27
C VAL A 63 -6.94 9.03 2.69
N THR A 64 -6.68 9.89 3.68
CA THR A 64 -6.62 9.51 5.10
C THR A 64 -7.97 9.58 5.82
N SER A 65 -9.02 10.11 5.19
CA SER A 65 -10.36 10.12 5.78
C SER A 65 -10.86 8.72 6.15
N THR A 66 -11.60 8.63 7.27
CA THR A 66 -12.22 7.38 7.74
C THR A 66 -13.05 6.71 6.65
N ALA A 67 -13.82 7.50 5.89
CA ALA A 67 -14.63 6.98 4.79
C ALA A 67 -13.76 6.29 3.73
N ARG A 68 -12.66 6.93 3.32
CA ARG A 68 -11.79 6.36 2.29
C ARG A 68 -11.00 5.16 2.80
N GLN A 69 -10.50 5.21 4.03
CA GLN A 69 -9.84 4.07 4.69
C GLN A 69 -10.79 2.88 4.78
N ARG A 70 -12.08 3.09 5.13
CA ARG A 70 -13.09 2.02 5.11
C ARG A 70 -13.24 1.40 3.73
N THR A 71 -13.38 2.20 2.69
CA THR A 71 -13.44 1.70 1.31
C THR A 71 -12.18 0.95 0.89
N LEU A 72 -10.99 1.29 1.42
CA LEU A 72 -9.78 0.49 1.20
C LEU A 72 -9.87 -0.87 1.91
N ALA A 73 -10.36 -0.91 3.15
CA ALA A 73 -10.52 -2.16 3.90
C ALA A 73 -11.53 -3.11 3.22
N ASP A 74 -12.57 -2.56 2.61
CA ASP A 74 -13.62 -3.33 1.92
C ASP A 74 -13.21 -3.78 0.50
N ASP A 75 -12.07 -3.30 -0.03
CA ASP A 75 -11.60 -3.67 -1.37
C ASP A 75 -11.13 -5.13 -1.39
N THR A 76 -11.88 -5.96 -2.11
CA THR A 76 -11.60 -7.39 -2.24
C THR A 76 -11.50 -7.80 -3.71
N ILE A 77 -10.56 -8.69 -4.00
CA ILE A 77 -10.49 -9.38 -5.29
C ILE A 77 -10.50 -10.88 -5.02
N ASN A 78 -11.42 -11.61 -5.65
CA ASN A 78 -11.62 -13.04 -5.48
C ASN A 78 -11.81 -13.43 -3.99
N GLY A 79 -12.59 -12.63 -3.25
CA GLY A 79 -12.89 -12.87 -1.82
C GLY A 79 -11.73 -12.58 -0.85
N GLN A 80 -10.60 -12.07 -1.32
CA GLN A 80 -9.47 -11.70 -0.47
C GLN A 80 -9.29 -10.18 -0.42
N GLN A 81 -9.24 -9.65 0.81
CA GLN A 81 -8.91 -8.25 1.08
C GLN A 81 -7.57 -7.89 0.46
N ARG A 82 -7.55 -6.76 -0.24
CA ARG A 82 -6.34 -6.22 -0.87
C ARG A 82 -5.57 -5.32 0.05
N PHE A 83 -6.29 -4.40 0.68
CA PHE A 83 -5.67 -3.28 1.37
C PHE A 83 -5.97 -3.27 2.86
N PHE A 84 -4.96 -2.87 3.64
CA PHE A 84 -4.99 -2.89 5.09
C PHE A 84 -4.66 -1.49 5.62
N PRO A 85 -5.66 -0.59 5.63
CA PRO A 85 -5.50 0.82 5.99
C PRO A 85 -4.94 0.97 7.41
N ASN A 86 -4.06 1.97 7.61
CA ASN A 86 -3.47 2.26 8.92
C ASN A 86 -3.23 3.76 9.16
N ALA A 87 -3.95 4.65 8.47
CA ALA A 87 -3.75 6.10 8.57
C ALA A 87 -3.83 6.65 10.01
N ASP A 88 -4.68 6.07 10.86
CA ASP A 88 -4.90 6.51 12.25
C ASP A 88 -3.75 6.13 13.22
N SER A 89 -2.80 5.30 12.77
CA SER A 89 -1.74 4.75 13.62
C SER A 89 -0.37 5.42 13.42
N GLN A 90 -0.34 6.61 12.80
CA GLN A 90 0.89 7.37 12.56
C GLN A 90 0.83 8.76 13.24
N PRO A 91 1.96 9.29 13.76
CA PRO A 91 1.99 10.62 14.36
C PRO A 91 1.58 11.69 13.35
N THR A 92 0.77 12.66 13.79
CA THR A 92 0.20 13.75 12.98
C THR A 92 1.21 14.78 12.48
N ASP A 93 2.48 14.67 12.87
CA ASP A 93 3.43 15.78 12.85
C ASP A 93 4.50 15.67 11.75
N ALA A 94 4.36 14.71 10.82
CA ALA A 94 5.21 14.64 9.64
C ALA A 94 4.45 15.14 8.41
N SER A 95 5.11 15.95 7.59
CA SER A 95 4.67 16.37 6.25
C SER A 95 4.34 15.22 5.29
N ALA A 96 4.52 13.96 5.72
CA ALA A 96 4.12 12.74 5.06
C ALA A 96 3.12 11.97 5.93
N GLN A 97 1.86 11.86 5.47
CA GLN A 97 0.90 10.94 6.06
C GLN A 97 1.08 9.57 5.40
N LYS A 98 1.59 8.61 6.18
CA LYS A 98 1.82 7.24 5.72
C LYS A 98 0.55 6.41 5.90
N PHE A 99 0.16 5.66 4.88
CA PHE A 99 -0.95 4.71 4.96
C PHE A 99 -0.58 3.40 4.25
N SER A 100 -0.81 2.28 4.91
CA SER A 100 -0.55 0.96 4.38
C SER A 100 -1.69 0.56 3.46
N ILE A 101 -1.31 0.00 2.32
CA ILE A 101 -2.24 -0.66 1.42
C ILE A 101 -1.95 -2.15 1.34
N PHE A 102 -1.03 -2.78 2.07
CA PHE A 102 -0.90 -4.25 2.04
C PHE A 102 -0.50 -4.78 3.42
N GLY A 103 -1.22 -5.79 3.94
CA GLY A 103 -1.05 -6.22 5.34
C GLY A 103 -1.96 -7.34 5.84
N ARG A 104 -1.85 -8.54 5.26
CA ARG A 104 -1.68 -9.84 5.95
C ARG A 104 -1.36 -10.90 4.91
#